data_AF-A0AA38ZAF6-F1
#
_entry.id   AF-A0AA38ZAF6-F1
#
_cell.length_a   1.000
_cell.length_b   1.000
_cell.length_c   1.000
_cell.angle_alpha   90.00
_cell.angle_beta   90.00
_cell.angle_gamma   90.00
#
_symmetry.space_group_name_H-M   'P 1'
#
loop_
_entity.id
_entity.type
_entity.pdbx_description
1 polymer ?
#
loop_
_entity_poly.entity_id
_entity_poly.type
_entity_poly.pdbx_seq_one_letter_code
_entity_poly.pdbx_strand_id
1 'polypeptide(L)'
;MFRILVFKCDWVDNSNGIKVDDLGFTLVDFNKTAHKSYPFILASQAKQVFYVQDQHDQRWSVVLSTPQKDFLDRERGDDLVDNFVEHQPFIGALPQVEAFNAMDDSDAICM
;
A
#
# COMPACT_ATOMS: atom_id res chain seq x y z
N MET A 1 -3.20 30.27 14.27
CA MET A 1 -3.76 29.75 13.00
C MET A 1 -3.00 28.49 12.65
N PHE A 2 -3.66 27.34 12.61
CA PHE A 2 -3.04 26.05 12.29
C PHE A 2 -3.17 25.77 10.79
N ARG A 3 -2.13 25.17 10.20
CA ARG A 3 -2.11 24.72 8.81
C ARG A 3 -1.80 23.23 8.80
N ILE A 4 -2.63 22.46 8.11
CA ILE A 4 -2.47 21.01 7.99
C ILE A 4 -2.19 20.72 6.52
N LEU A 5 -1.16 19.93 6.26
CA LEU A 5 -0.85 19.43 4.93
C LEU A 5 -1.68 18.18 4.67
N VAL A 6 -2.31 18.13 3.51
CA VAL A 6 -3.10 16.99 3.03
C VAL A 6 -2.64 16.61 1.62
N PHE A 7 -2.78 15.34 1.28
CA PHE A 7 -2.51 14.81 -0.05
C PHE A 7 -3.82 14.61 -0.78
N LYS A 8 -3.85 14.96 -2.07
CA LYS A 8 -4.98 14.64 -2.93
C LYS A 8 -4.69 13.29 -3.61
N CYS A 9 -5.59 12.32 -3.46
CA CYS A 9 -5.52 11.00 -4.05
C CYS A 9 -6.54 10.83 -5.17
N ASP A 10 -6.23 9.91 -6.09
CA ASP A 10 -7.23 9.28 -6.93
C ASP A 10 -7.53 7.87 -6.37
N TRP A 11 -8.79 7.60 -6.07
CA TRP A 11 -9.20 6.32 -5.51
C TRP A 11 -9.52 5.32 -6.60
N VAL A 12 -9.15 4.06 -6.39
CA VAL A 12 -9.68 2.93 -7.16
C VAL A 12 -10.92 2.33 -6.48
N ASP A 13 -11.83 1.83 -7.30
CA ASP A 13 -13.00 1.06 -6.88
C ASP A 13 -12.57 -0.30 -6.31
N ASN A 14 -12.80 -0.53 -5.03
CA ASN A 14 -12.50 -1.80 -4.38
C ASN A 14 -13.25 -3.00 -4.97
N SER A 15 -14.46 -2.77 -5.49
CA SER A 15 -15.30 -3.88 -5.98
C SER A 15 -14.85 -4.40 -7.34
N ASN A 16 -14.32 -3.53 -8.20
CA ASN A 16 -14.04 -3.86 -9.60
C ASN A 16 -12.63 -3.49 -10.08
N GLY A 17 -11.89 -2.71 -9.31
CA GLY A 17 -10.55 -2.23 -9.63
C GLY A 17 -9.45 -2.86 -8.80
N ILE A 18 -9.78 -3.72 -7.83
CA ILE A 18 -8.81 -4.48 -7.03
C ILE A 18 -9.18 -5.97 -7.11
N LYS A 19 -8.18 -6.83 -7.30
CA LYS A 19 -8.32 -8.28 -7.15
C LYS A 19 -7.04 -8.89 -6.60
N VAL A 20 -7.14 -10.14 -6.14
CA VAL A 20 -5.99 -10.98 -5.80
C VAL A 20 -5.94 -12.13 -6.82
N ASP A 21 -4.79 -12.37 -7.42
CA ASP A 21 -4.62 -13.48 -8.36
C ASP A 21 -4.37 -14.82 -7.66
N ASP A 22 -4.26 -15.89 -8.46
CA ASP A 22 -4.03 -17.25 -7.96
C ASP A 22 -2.67 -17.42 -7.27
N LEU A 23 -1.73 -16.48 -7.47
CA LEU A 23 -0.41 -16.45 -6.84
C LEU A 23 -0.41 -15.60 -5.55
N GLY A 24 -1.54 -14.96 -5.21
CA GLY A 24 -1.69 -14.12 -4.03
C GLY A 24 -1.27 -12.66 -4.23
N PHE A 25 -0.97 -12.22 -5.45
CA PHE A 25 -0.63 -10.83 -5.72
C PHE A 25 -1.87 -9.96 -5.78
N THR A 26 -1.82 -8.82 -5.10
CA THR A 26 -2.82 -7.76 -5.28
C THR A 26 -2.58 -7.05 -6.61
N LEU A 27 -3.62 -6.97 -7.42
CA LEU A 27 -3.65 -6.33 -8.73
C LEU A 27 -4.63 -5.16 -8.72
N VAL A 28 -4.22 -4.06 -9.35
CA VAL A 28 -5.01 -2.83 -9.43
C VAL A 28 -5.24 -2.43 -10.90
N ASP A 29 -6.48 -2.06 -11.24
CA ASP A 29 -6.85 -1.43 -12.53
C ASP A 29 -7.09 0.06 -12.31
N PHE A 30 -6.11 0.88 -12.70
CA PHE A 30 -6.16 2.35 -12.58
C PHE A 30 -7.29 3.01 -13.38
N ASN A 31 -7.93 2.31 -14.32
CA ASN A 31 -9.07 2.86 -15.07
C ASN A 31 -10.37 2.80 -14.27
N LYS A 32 -10.40 2.08 -13.14
CA LYS A 32 -11.58 1.89 -12.30
C LYS A 32 -11.56 2.84 -11.11
N THR A 33 -11.71 4.14 -11.37
CA THR A 33 -11.67 5.17 -10.31
C THR A 33 -12.99 5.31 -9.56
N ALA A 34 -12.95 5.59 -8.25
CA ALA A 34 -14.10 5.83 -7.38
C ALA A 34 -13.89 7.02 -6.42
N HIS A 35 -14.80 7.20 -5.45
CA HIS A 35 -14.68 8.11 -4.29
C HIS A 35 -14.18 9.56 -4.55
N LYS A 36 -14.47 10.13 -5.73
CA LYS A 36 -14.00 11.47 -6.16
C LYS A 36 -14.43 12.62 -5.24
N SER A 37 -15.47 12.41 -4.43
CA SER A 37 -15.99 13.41 -3.49
C SER A 37 -15.12 13.57 -2.23
N TYR A 38 -14.26 12.59 -1.91
CA TYR A 38 -13.40 12.60 -0.71
C TYR A 38 -11.94 12.36 -1.08
N PRO A 39 -11.29 13.30 -1.79
CA PRO A 39 -10.00 13.02 -2.41
C PRO A 39 -8.82 13.27 -1.48
N PHE A 40 -9.00 13.63 -0.21
CA PHE A 40 -7.91 14.09 0.64
C PHE A 40 -7.58 13.13 1.78
N ILE A 41 -6.28 12.89 2.01
CA ILE A 41 -5.76 12.11 3.15
C ILE A 41 -4.66 12.88 3.89
N LEU A 42 -4.39 12.47 5.13
CA LEU A 42 -3.20 12.86 5.89
C LEU A 42 -1.99 12.01 5.51
N ALA A 43 -0.78 12.56 5.72
CA ALA A 43 0.47 11.81 5.52
C ALA A 43 0.48 10.48 6.30
N SER A 44 -0.05 10.51 7.53
CA SER A 44 -0.10 9.35 8.43
C SER A 44 -1.05 8.24 7.97
N GLN A 45 -1.94 8.52 7.02
CA GLN A 45 -2.86 7.55 6.44
C GLN A 45 -2.29 6.89 5.18
N ALA A 46 -1.20 7.42 4.62
CA ALA A 46 -0.59 6.90 3.40
C ALA A 46 0.42 5.78 3.73
N LYS A 47 0.36 4.69 2.96
CA LYS A 47 1.42 3.67 2.93
C LYS A 47 2.10 3.72 1.56
N GLN A 48 3.43 3.78 1.54
CA GLN A 48 4.17 3.73 0.29
C GLN A 48 4.11 2.31 -0.31
N VAL A 49 3.75 2.25 -1.60
CA VAL A 49 3.75 1.03 -2.41
C VAL A 49 4.32 1.35 -3.80
N PHE A 50 4.70 0.32 -4.54
CA PHE A 50 5.13 0.41 -5.92
C PHE A 50 4.18 -0.39 -6.81
N TYR A 51 4.07 0.02 -8.07
CA TYR A 51 3.23 -0.65 -9.06
C TYR A 51 4.09 -1.13 -10.22
N VAL A 52 3.89 -2.37 -10.63
CA VAL A 52 4.53 -2.94 -11.82
C VAL A 52 3.44 -3.46 -12.75
N GLN A 53 3.43 -3.00 -14.00
CA GLN A 53 2.46 -3.47 -14.99
C GLN A 53 2.58 -4.97 -15.20
N ASP A 54 1.46 -5.68 -15.15
CA ASP A 54 1.41 -7.11 -15.44
C ASP A 54 1.73 -7.35 -16.94
N GLN A 55 2.63 -8.29 -17.19
CA GLN A 55 3.07 -8.67 -18.52
C GLN A 55 2.01 -9.51 -19.27
N HIS A 56 1.12 -10.20 -18.55
CA HIS A 56 0.06 -11.03 -19.14
C HIS A 56 -1.19 -10.22 -19.48
N ASP A 57 -1.54 -9.25 -18.64
CA ASP A 57 -2.66 -8.33 -18.86
C ASP A 57 -2.28 -6.90 -18.46
N GLN A 58 -1.95 -6.09 -19.47
CA GLN A 58 -1.50 -4.69 -19.32
C GLN A 58 -2.54 -3.76 -18.65
N ARG A 59 -3.79 -4.20 -18.49
CA ARG A 59 -4.81 -3.48 -17.72
C ARG A 59 -4.45 -3.43 -16.22
N TRP A 60 -3.79 -4.47 -15.71
CA TRP A 60 -3.51 -4.61 -14.28
C TRP A 60 -2.09 -4.19 -13.94
N SER A 61 -1.91 -3.73 -12.70
CA SER A 61 -0.60 -3.53 -12.10
C SER A 61 -0.51 -4.25 -10.75
N VAL A 62 0.58 -4.98 -10.55
CA VAL A 62 0.92 -5.66 -9.30
C VAL A 62 1.35 -4.62 -8.27
N VAL A 63 0.79 -4.71 -7.07
CA VAL A 63 1.18 -3.88 -5.92
C VAL A 63 2.34 -4.54 -5.19
N LEU A 64 3.44 -3.80 -5.02
CA LEU A 64 4.61 -4.21 -4.26
C LEU A 64 4.73 -3.33 -3.01
N SER A 65 4.68 -3.93 -1.82
CA SER A 65 4.98 -3.23 -0.58
C SER A 65 6.47 -3.32 -0.27
N THR A 66 7.09 -2.21 0.12
CA THR A 66 8.42 -2.26 0.74
C THR A 66 8.30 -2.82 2.16
N PRO A 67 9.19 -3.76 2.55
CA PRO A 67 9.36 -4.08 3.96
C PRO A 67 9.60 -2.78 4.73
N GLN A 68 8.91 -2.60 5.86
CA GLN A 68 9.25 -1.49 6.74
C GLN A 68 10.70 -1.71 7.17
N LYS A 69 11.61 -0.80 6.81
CA LYS A 69 12.89 -0.70 7.47
C LYS A 69 12.58 -0.28 8.90
N ASP A 70 12.45 -1.26 9.78
CA ASP A 70 12.55 -1.01 11.21
C ASP A 70 13.96 -0.45 11.43
N PHE A 71 14.05 0.87 11.51
CA PHE A 71 15.26 1.57 11.96
C PHE A 71 15.44 1.32 13.47
N LEU A 72 15.58 0.05 13.84
CA LEU A 72 16.17 -0.30 15.12
C LEU A 72 17.67 -0.12 14.98
N ASP A 73 18.17 0.91 15.66
CA ASP A 73 19.57 1.20 15.90
C ASP A 73 20.39 -0.10 16.03
N ARG A 74 21.14 -0.42 14.98
CA ARG A 74 22.35 -1.22 15.16
C ARG A 74 23.44 -0.62 14.30
N GLU A 75 24.18 0.30 14.92
CA GLU A 75 25.57 0.53 14.56
C GLU A 75 26.32 -0.81 14.58
N ARG A 76 26.34 -1.49 13.44
CA ARG A 76 27.41 -2.40 13.07
C ARG A 76 27.34 -2.67 11.59
N GLY A 77 28.18 -1.93 10.87
CA GLY A 77 29.19 -2.57 10.05
C GLY A 77 28.72 -3.33 8.81
N ASP A 78 29.17 -2.80 7.68
CA ASP A 78 29.66 -3.52 6.51
C ASP A 78 28.74 -4.58 5.84
N ASP A 79 28.44 -4.22 4.59
CA ASP A 79 28.20 -5.07 3.43
C ASP A 79 26.75 -5.43 3.03
N LEU A 80 26.47 -5.01 1.79
CA LEU A 80 25.35 -5.39 0.92
C LEU A 80 24.03 -4.66 1.20
N VAL A 81 23.87 -3.52 0.51
CA VAL A 81 22.56 -3.02 0.09
C VAL A 81 22.00 -4.02 -0.92
N ASP A 82 21.52 -5.14 -0.41
CA ASP A 82 20.76 -6.04 -1.23
C ASP A 82 19.36 -5.45 -1.38
N ASN A 83 19.05 -5.03 -2.60
CA ASN A 83 17.70 -4.75 -3.04
C ASN A 83 16.95 -6.08 -3.17
N PHE A 84 16.84 -6.84 -2.07
CA PHE A 84 15.91 -7.93 -2.00
C PHE A 84 14.53 -7.28 -2.00
N VAL A 85 13.91 -7.24 -3.18
CA VAL A 85 12.47 -7.47 -3.26
C VAL A 85 12.28 -8.87 -2.71
N GLU A 86 12.24 -8.97 -1.39
CA GLU A 86 12.05 -10.23 -0.69
C GLU A 86 10.70 -10.74 -1.19
N HIS A 87 10.71 -11.87 -1.89
CA HIS A 87 9.51 -12.66 -2.11
C HIS A 87 9.03 -13.06 -0.71
N GLN A 88 8.24 -12.19 -0.06
CA GLN A 88 7.73 -12.46 1.27
C GLN A 88 6.92 -13.76 1.21
N PRO A 89 7.35 -14.83 1.91
CA PRO A 89 6.48 -15.94 2.16
C PRO A 89 5.39 -15.45 3.11
N PHE A 90 4.15 -15.79 2.77
CA PHE A 90 2.93 -15.54 3.50
C PHE A 90 3.10 -15.73 5.03
N ILE A 91 3.16 -14.64 5.80
CA ILE A 91 3.03 -14.72 7.27
C ILE A 91 1.58 -14.38 7.62
N GLY A 92 0.78 -15.43 7.81
CA GLY A 92 -0.48 -15.34 8.52
C GLY A 92 -0.23 -15.07 10.00
N ALA A 93 -0.14 -13.80 10.38
CA ALA A 93 -0.40 -13.29 11.72
C ALA A 93 -0.45 -11.75 11.68
N LEU A 94 -1.65 -11.18 11.83
CA LEU A 94 -1.82 -9.75 12.08
C LEU A 94 -1.05 -9.36 13.37
N PRO A 95 -0.27 -8.26 13.39
CA PRO A 95 0.09 -7.63 14.64
C PRO A 95 -1.14 -6.97 15.25
N GLN A 96 -1.36 -7.24 16.54
CA GLN A 96 -2.47 -6.73 17.34
C GLN A 96 -2.52 -5.20 17.29
N VAL A 97 -3.69 -4.68 16.94
CA VAL A 97 -4.05 -3.26 17.00
C VAL A 97 -4.05 -2.80 18.47
N GLU A 98 -3.20 -1.82 18.80
CA GLU A 98 -3.52 -0.91 19.91
C GLU A 98 -4.51 0.13 19.38
N ALA A 99 -5.70 0.12 19.98
CA ALA A 99 -6.84 0.89 19.57
C ALA A 99 -6.59 2.40 19.68
N PHE A 100 -6.78 3.11 18.57
CA PHE A 100 -7.29 4.48 18.61
C PHE A 100 -8.60 4.53 17.82
N ASN A 101 -9.60 5.15 18.43
CA ASN A 101 -11.01 4.96 18.13
C ASN A 101 -11.40 5.34 16.68
N ALA A 102 -12.13 4.40 16.05
CA ALA A 102 -13.18 4.51 15.04
C ALA A 102 -13.17 5.71 14.06
N MET A 103 -12.70 5.45 12.83
CA MET A 103 -13.57 5.42 11.65
C MET A 103 -13.16 4.20 10.82
N ASP A 104 -14.08 3.23 10.74
CA ASP A 104 -13.97 2.04 9.92
C ASP A 104 -14.00 2.46 8.45
N ASP A 105 -12.84 2.42 7.81
CA ASP A 105 -12.69 2.38 6.35
C ASP A 105 -11.58 1.37 6.06
N SER A 106 -11.78 0.15 6.57
CA SER A 106 -11.04 -1.00 6.06
C SER A 106 -11.42 -1.15 4.59
N ASP A 107 -10.45 -0.86 3.72
CA ASP A 107 -10.20 -1.53 2.43
C ASP A 107 -9.93 -0.57 1.27
N ALA A 108 -9.99 0.75 1.43
CA ALA A 108 -9.71 1.67 0.32
C ALA A 108 -8.20 1.95 0.17
N ILE A 109 -7.64 1.67 -1.02
CA ILE A 109 -6.26 2.06 -1.38
C ILE A 109 -6.32 3.41 -2.11
N CYS A 110 -5.83 4.46 -1.45
CA CYS A 110 -5.48 5.73 -2.10
C CYS A 110 -4.19 5.53 -2.90
N MET A 111 -4.14 6.10 -4.10
CA MET A 111 -2.99 6.07 -5.01
C MET A 111 -2.51 7.47 -5.34
#